data_AF-A0A1F4EV66-F1
#
_entry.id   AF-A0A1F4EV66-F1
#
_cell.length_a   1.000
_cell.length_b   1.000
_cell.length_c   1.000
_cell.angle_alpha   90.00
_cell.angle_beta   90.00
_cell.angle_gamma   90.00
#
_symmetry.space_group_name_H-M   'P 1'
#
loop_
_entity.id
_entity.type
_entity.pdbx_description
1 polymer ?
#
loop_
_entity_poly.entity_id
_entity_poly.type
_entity_poly.pdbx_seq_one_letter_code
_entity_poly.pdbx_strand_id
1 'polypeptide(L)'
;MASAQPLPSRSSDAAGVTVTVKSLGLTPGAKTWDFEIAMNTHTQTLDQDLARVSVLVDDGGKQYTPSAWKGDHPGGHHRKGVLQFAPVPGNPKSLELRIQGIGTPEVRVFAWTLR
;
A
#
# COMPACT_ATOMS: atom_id res chain seq x y z
N MET A 1 -5.77 -25.20 -12.71
CA MET A 1 -5.54 -23.74 -12.80
C MET A 1 -5.66 -23.19 -11.39
N ALA A 2 -4.58 -22.68 -10.80
CA ALA A 2 -4.64 -22.11 -9.46
C ALA A 2 -5.30 -20.73 -9.55
N SER A 3 -6.54 -20.63 -9.05
CA SER A 3 -7.21 -19.35 -8.87
C SER A 3 -6.39 -18.52 -7.88
N ALA A 4 -5.91 -17.35 -8.29
CA ALA A 4 -5.27 -16.41 -7.36
C ALA A 4 -6.34 -15.97 -6.35
N GLN A 5 -6.28 -16.51 -5.14
CA GLN A 5 -7.16 -16.09 -4.06
C GLN A 5 -6.87 -14.61 -3.77
N PRO A 6 -7.88 -13.73 -3.76
CA PRO A 6 -7.66 -12.33 -3.40
C PRO A 6 -7.06 -12.27 -2.00
N LEU A 7 -5.91 -11.62 -1.88
CA LEU A 7 -5.24 -11.49 -0.59
C LEU A 7 -6.14 -10.69 0.37
N PRO A 8 -6.10 -10.99 1.68
CA PRO A 8 -6.89 -10.26 2.65
C PRO A 8 -6.48 -8.79 2.70
N SER A 9 -7.47 -7.91 2.90
CA SER A 9 -7.19 -6.51 3.23
C SER A 9 -6.42 -6.42 4.54
N ARG A 10 -5.55 -5.42 4.66
CA ARG A 10 -4.82 -5.12 5.89
C ARG A 10 -5.21 -3.73 6.39
N SER A 11 -5.34 -3.56 7.69
CA SER A 11 -5.62 -2.26 8.31
C SER A 11 -4.62 -1.94 9.41
N SER A 12 -4.45 -0.65 9.67
CA SER A 12 -3.66 -0.10 10.75
C SER A 12 -4.40 1.09 11.35
N ASP A 13 -4.54 1.08 12.67
CA ASP A 13 -5.21 2.11 13.44
C ASP A 13 -4.21 2.66 14.45
N ALA A 14 -3.82 3.93 14.29
CA ALA A 14 -2.88 4.60 15.18
C ALA A 14 -3.05 6.11 15.13
N ALA A 15 -2.92 6.77 16.28
CA ALA A 15 -3.05 8.22 16.46
C ALA A 15 -4.32 8.83 15.83
N GLY A 16 -5.46 8.13 15.92
CA GLY A 16 -6.73 8.61 15.36
C GLY A 16 -6.80 8.58 13.83
N VAL A 17 -5.87 7.87 13.17
CA VAL A 17 -5.89 7.61 11.72
C VAL A 17 -5.99 6.11 11.46
N THR A 18 -7.04 5.74 10.74
CA THR A 18 -7.27 4.40 10.19
C THR A 18 -6.78 4.36 8.76
N VAL A 19 -5.92 3.40 8.44
CA VAL A 19 -5.43 3.13 7.08
C VAL A 19 -5.79 1.71 6.71
N THR A 20 -6.54 1.53 5.61
CA THR A 20 -6.88 0.23 5.04
C THR A 20 -6.24 0.08 3.68
N VAL A 21 -5.59 -1.06 3.44
CA VAL A 21 -4.93 -1.41 2.18
C VAL A 21 -5.51 -2.71 1.62
N LYS A 22 -5.89 -2.68 0.35
CA LYS A 22 -6.31 -3.83 -0.43
C LYS A 22 -5.40 -3.99 -1.63
N SER A 23 -4.77 -5.15 -1.79
CA SER A 23 -4.02 -5.46 -2.99
C SER A 23 -4.98 -5.79 -4.15
N LEU A 24 -4.75 -5.17 -5.30
CA LEU A 24 -5.48 -5.40 -6.55
C LEU A 24 -4.50 -5.97 -7.58
N GLY A 25 -4.81 -7.15 -8.11
CA GLY A 25 -4.10 -7.66 -9.29
C GLY A 25 -2.63 -8.07 -9.07
N LEU A 26 -2.29 -8.61 -7.90
CA LEU A 26 -0.99 -9.29 -7.66
C LEU A 26 -0.96 -10.67 -8.34
N THR A 27 -1.22 -10.70 -9.65
CA THR A 27 -1.27 -11.94 -10.44
C THR A 27 -0.07 -12.03 -11.38
N PRO A 28 0.38 -13.26 -11.72
CA PRO A 28 1.40 -13.45 -12.75
C PRO A 28 0.96 -12.81 -14.07
N GLY A 29 1.85 -12.03 -14.69
CA GLY A 29 1.59 -11.35 -15.97
C GLY A 29 0.82 -10.04 -15.88
N ALA A 30 0.45 -9.58 -14.68
CA ALA A 30 -0.08 -8.24 -14.48
C ALA A 30 0.94 -7.17 -14.94
N LYS A 31 0.46 -6.13 -15.64
CA LYS A 31 1.33 -5.02 -16.10
C LYS A 31 1.68 -4.05 -14.97
N THR A 32 0.82 -3.95 -13.97
CA THR A 32 1.01 -3.16 -12.75
C THR A 32 0.51 -3.93 -11.56
N TRP A 33 1.08 -3.63 -10.40
CA TRP A 33 0.63 -4.12 -9.11
C TRP A 33 0.01 -2.95 -8.35
N ASP A 34 -1.26 -3.07 -8.03
CA ASP A 34 -2.08 -1.96 -7.57
C ASP A 34 -2.50 -2.19 -6.12
N PHE A 35 -2.52 -1.13 -5.31
CA PHE A 35 -2.96 -1.17 -3.93
C PHE A 35 -3.99 -0.08 -3.70
N GLU A 36 -5.24 -0.46 -3.47
CA GLU A 36 -6.27 0.49 -3.04
C GLU A 36 -6.01 0.83 -1.57
N ILE A 37 -5.82 2.12 -1.29
CA ILE A 37 -5.56 2.65 0.04
C ILE A 37 -6.71 3.58 0.41
N ALA A 38 -7.28 3.40 1.59
CA ALA A 38 -8.25 4.28 2.19
C ALA A 38 -7.73 4.75 3.56
N MET A 39 -7.72 6.06 3.77
CA MET A 39 -7.28 6.70 5.00
C MET A 39 -8.42 7.55 5.54
N ASN A 40 -8.74 7.38 6.82
CA ASN A 40 -9.77 8.14 7.51
C ASN A 40 -9.23 8.64 8.84
N THR A 41 -9.52 9.90 9.16
CA THR A 41 -9.20 10.51 10.46
C THR A 41 -10.20 11.61 10.76
N HIS A 42 -10.37 11.91 12.05
CA HIS A 42 -11.17 13.04 12.52
C HIS A 42 -10.34 14.01 13.38
N THR A 43 -9.03 13.82 13.43
CA THR A 43 -8.14 14.53 14.37
C THR A 43 -7.09 15.39 13.69
N GLN A 44 -6.75 15.11 12.42
CA GLN A 44 -5.64 15.78 11.73
C GLN A 44 -5.77 15.77 10.21
N THR A 45 -5.00 16.61 9.53
CA THR A 45 -4.91 16.63 8.07
C THR A 45 -3.99 15.51 7.55
N LEU A 46 -4.31 15.00 6.36
CA LEU A 46 -3.57 13.93 5.68
C LEU A 46 -2.77 14.49 4.49
N ASP A 47 -1.62 15.11 4.76
CA ASP A 47 -0.86 15.89 3.78
C ASP A 47 0.23 15.11 3.02
N GLN A 48 0.39 13.82 3.30
CA GLN A 48 1.49 13.04 2.73
C GLN A 48 1.26 12.77 1.22
N ASP A 49 2.33 12.93 0.42
CA ASP A 49 2.36 12.41 -0.95
C ASP A 49 2.65 10.90 -0.89
N LEU A 50 1.61 10.08 -1.07
CA LEU A 50 1.73 8.63 -0.96
C LEU A 50 2.68 8.01 -1.99
N ALA A 51 2.90 8.64 -3.15
CA ALA A 51 3.88 8.16 -4.10
C ALA A 51 5.33 8.34 -3.60
N ARG A 52 5.55 9.27 -2.68
CA ARG A 52 6.89 9.59 -2.12
C ARG A 52 7.18 8.90 -0.80
N VAL A 53 6.15 8.68 0.03
CA VAL A 53 6.32 8.12 1.38
C VAL A 53 6.08 6.61 1.47
N SER A 54 5.82 5.97 0.33
CA SER A 54 5.54 4.53 0.28
C SER A 54 6.63 3.76 -0.45
N VAL A 55 6.89 2.54 0.01
CA VAL A 55 7.73 1.55 -0.68
C VAL A 55 7.12 0.17 -0.56
N LEU A 56 7.29 -0.65 -1.60
CA LEU A 56 7.01 -2.08 -1.56
C LEU A 56 8.33 -2.82 -1.31
N VAL A 57 8.32 -3.82 -0.43
CA VAL A 57 9.50 -4.62 -0.08
C VAL A 57 9.20 -6.10 -0.32
N ASP A 58 10.12 -6.80 -0.99
CA ASP A 58 10.01 -8.25 -1.22
C ASP A 58 10.64 -9.10 -0.10
N ASP A 59 10.50 -10.41 -0.19
CA ASP A 59 11.07 -11.38 0.76
C ASP A 59 12.61 -11.42 0.77
N GLY A 60 13.25 -10.84 -0.25
CA GLY A 60 14.70 -10.60 -0.29
C GLY A 60 15.13 -9.28 0.35
N GLY A 61 14.17 -8.47 0.83
CA GLY A 61 14.42 -7.15 1.41
C GLY A 61 14.66 -6.04 0.38
N LYS A 62 14.46 -6.31 -0.92
CA LYS A 62 14.62 -5.30 -1.97
C LYS A 62 13.41 -4.38 -1.99
N GLN A 63 13.67 -3.09 -2.15
CA GLN A 63 12.65 -2.04 -2.14
C GLN A 63 12.31 -1.58 -3.56
N TYR A 64 11.03 -1.25 -3.75
CA TYR A 64 10.47 -0.76 -5.00
C TYR A 64 9.64 0.48 -4.70
N THR A 65 9.85 1.54 -5.47
CA THR A 65 9.07 2.78 -5.35
C THR A 65 7.80 2.71 -6.20
N PRO A 66 6.71 3.38 -5.78
CA PRO A 66 5.50 3.49 -6.58
C PRO A 66 5.80 4.16 -7.93
N SER A 67 5.08 3.75 -8.97
CA SER A 67 5.05 4.45 -10.27
C SER A 67 4.04 5.58 -10.29
N ALA A 68 2.95 5.49 -9.51
CA ALA A 68 1.93 6.53 -9.42
C ALA A 68 1.04 6.40 -8.18
N TRP A 69 0.47 7.53 -7.73
CA TRP A 69 -0.71 7.59 -6.88
C TRP A 69 -1.89 8.13 -7.70
N LYS A 70 -2.98 7.37 -7.77
CA LYS A 70 -4.21 7.72 -8.48
C LYS A 70 -5.36 7.81 -7.48
N GLY A 71 -5.58 9.00 -6.93
CA GLY A 71 -6.64 9.25 -5.95
C GLY A 71 -6.54 10.64 -5.37
N ASP A 72 -7.10 10.80 -4.19
CA ASP A 72 -7.21 12.11 -3.55
C ASP A 72 -5.84 12.75 -3.33
N HIS A 73 -5.76 14.04 -3.67
CA HIS A 73 -4.58 14.88 -3.44
C HIS A 73 -4.27 14.99 -1.93
N PRO A 74 -3.04 15.39 -1.56
CA PRO A 74 -2.72 15.77 -0.19
C PRO A 74 -3.72 16.75 0.42
N GLY A 75 -4.06 16.53 1.70
CA GLY A 75 -4.98 17.36 2.48
C GLY A 75 -6.27 16.65 2.91
N GLY A 76 -7.05 17.32 3.75
CA GLY A 76 -8.34 16.82 4.24
C GLY A 76 -8.23 15.70 5.27
N HIS A 77 -9.37 15.06 5.55
CA HIS A 77 -9.56 14.10 6.64
C HIS A 77 -9.89 12.67 6.16
N HIS A 78 -10.27 12.55 4.89
CA HIS A 78 -10.60 11.28 4.24
C HIS A 78 -9.90 11.29 2.88
N ARG A 79 -9.09 10.27 2.63
CA ARG A 79 -8.38 10.12 1.35
C ARG A 79 -8.46 8.70 0.86
N LYS A 80 -8.73 8.52 -0.43
CA LYS A 80 -8.78 7.23 -1.08
C LYS A 80 -8.09 7.27 -2.44
N GLY A 81 -7.47 6.17 -2.83
CA GLY A 81 -6.87 6.03 -4.15
C GLY A 81 -6.17 4.71 -4.37
N VAL A 82 -5.52 4.60 -5.51
CA VAL A 82 -4.73 3.44 -5.91
C VAL A 82 -3.27 3.84 -6.02
N LEU A 83 -2.43 3.17 -5.23
CA LEU A 83 -0.97 3.25 -5.33
C LEU A 83 -0.48 2.14 -6.27
N GLN A 84 0.18 2.53 -7.36
CA GLN A 84 0.61 1.61 -8.41
C GLN A 84 2.11 1.37 -8.34
N PHE A 85 2.53 0.13 -8.61
CA PHE A 85 3.91 -0.29 -8.73
C PHE A 85 4.14 -1.03 -10.05
N ALA A 86 5.38 -1.04 -10.51
CA ALA A 86 5.81 -2.05 -11.46
C ALA A 86 5.75 -3.44 -10.80
N PRO A 87 5.44 -4.51 -11.54
CA PRO A 87 5.46 -5.87 -11.00
C PRO A 87 6.83 -6.22 -10.42
N VAL A 88 6.84 -6.85 -9.25
CA VAL A 88 8.08 -7.30 -8.62
C VAL A 88 8.62 -8.53 -9.36
N PRO A 89 9.89 -8.52 -9.84
CA PRO A 89 10.48 -9.65 -10.54
C PRO A 89 10.74 -10.83 -9.60
N GLY A 90 10.82 -12.05 -10.15
CA GLY A 90 11.28 -13.23 -9.41
C GLY A 90 10.21 -13.96 -8.59
N ASN A 91 8.93 -13.60 -8.72
CA ASN A 91 7.80 -14.24 -8.04
C ASN A 91 8.01 -14.31 -6.50
N PRO A 92 7.96 -13.17 -5.80
CA PRO A 92 8.26 -13.11 -4.37
C PRO A 92 7.36 -14.02 -3.52
N LYS A 93 7.84 -14.46 -2.36
CA LYS A 93 7.04 -15.28 -1.43
C LYS A 93 6.16 -14.42 -0.52
N SER A 94 6.64 -13.24 -0.16
CA SER A 94 5.90 -12.26 0.62
C SER A 94 6.18 -10.86 0.13
N LEU A 95 5.28 -9.94 0.50
CA LEU A 95 5.40 -8.53 0.22
C LEU A 95 5.03 -7.72 1.45
N GLU A 96 5.73 -6.61 1.64
CA GLU A 96 5.39 -5.58 2.61
C GLU A 96 5.19 -4.24 1.91
N LEU A 97 4.01 -3.64 2.06
CA LEU A 97 3.83 -2.22 1.77
C LEU A 97 4.17 -1.43 3.03
N ARG A 98 5.11 -0.51 2.93
CA ARG A 98 5.53 0.38 4.02
C ARG A 98 5.15 1.80 3.66
N ILE A 99 4.45 2.50 4.56
CA ILE A 99 4.00 3.89 4.37
C ILE A 99 4.43 4.71 5.58
N GLN A 100 5.22 5.75 5.35
CA GLN A 100 5.78 6.59 6.40
C GLN A 100 4.93 7.85 6.65
N GLY A 101 4.86 8.27 7.92
CA GLY A 101 4.41 9.63 8.24
C GLY A 101 2.89 9.82 8.25
N ILE A 102 2.10 8.75 8.26
CA ILE A 102 0.63 8.82 8.26
C ILE A 102 0.12 8.76 9.70
N GLY A 103 -0.38 9.88 10.22
CA GLY A 103 -0.82 9.96 11.62
C GLY A 103 0.34 10.15 12.60
N THR A 104 1.43 9.44 12.38
CA THR A 104 2.60 9.36 13.27
C THR A 104 3.91 9.38 12.47
N PRO A 105 5.06 9.70 13.09
CA PRO A 105 6.35 9.66 12.40
C PRO A 105 6.82 8.23 12.07
N GLU A 106 6.27 7.21 12.72
CA GLU A 106 6.60 5.81 12.49
C GLU A 106 6.08 5.29 11.13
N VAL A 107 6.72 4.23 10.64
CA VAL A 107 6.30 3.54 9.43
C VAL A 107 5.16 2.57 9.73
N ARG A 108 4.10 2.62 8.93
CA ARG A 108 3.03 1.61 8.92
C ARG A 108 3.40 0.50 7.93
N VAL A 109 3.33 -0.75 8.37
CA VAL A 109 3.72 -1.92 7.57
C VAL A 109 2.50 -2.81 7.35
N PHE A 110 2.22 -3.14 6.09
CA PHE A 110 1.15 -4.03 5.66
C PHE A 110 1.76 -5.21 4.92
N ALA A 111 1.63 -6.42 5.48
CA ALA A 111 2.32 -7.60 4.98
C ALA A 111 1.37 -8.67 4.44
N TRP A 112 1.76 -9.31 3.35
CA TRP A 112 1.06 -10.44 2.74
C TRP A 112 2.01 -11.57 2.41
N THR A 113 1.54 -12.80 2.66
CA THR A 113 2.14 -14.03 2.12
C THR A 113 1.45 -14.36 0.81
N LEU A 114 2.23 -14.56 -0.25
CA LEU A 114 1.74 -14.88 -1.58
C LEU A 114 1.69 -16.40 -1.83
N ARG A 115 2.51 -17.17 -1.11
CA ARG A 115 2.65 -18.62 -1.21
C ARG A 115 3.38 -19.21 -0.01
#